data_AF-A0A7K2Z0J2-F1
#
_entry.id   AF-A0A7K2Z0J2-F1
#
_cell.length_a   1.000
_cell.length_b   1.000
_cell.length_c   1.000
_cell.angle_alpha   90.00
_cell.angle_beta   90.00
_cell.angle_gamma   90.00
#
_symmetry.space_group_name_H-M   'P 1'
#
loop_
_entity.id
_entity.type
_entity.pdbx_description
1 polymer ?
#
loop_
_entity_poly.entity_id
_entity_poly.type
_entity_poly.pdbx_seq_one_letter_code
_entity_poly.pdbx_strand_id
1 'polypeptide(L)' 'AALVDALARDAVESFRDRADAPAVRLAPRDRAWDEGWAVGPRQGAAQVVADRPAADLLGWLLGRTDPAALDLPPLPPWL' A
#
# COMPACT_ATOMS: atom_id res chain seq x y z
N ALA A 1 -2.46 13.70 11.71
CA ALA A 1 -3.16 12.53 11.15
C ALA A 1 -3.45 12.71 9.67
N ALA A 2 -4.18 13.77 9.26
CA ALA A 2 -4.63 13.99 7.88
C ALA A 2 -3.55 13.95 6.77
N LEU A 3 -2.31 14.40 7.04
CA LEU A 3 -1.27 14.43 6.00
C LEU A 3 -0.84 13.02 5.55
N VAL A 4 -0.61 12.10 6.49
CA VAL A 4 -0.21 10.72 6.16
C VAL A 4 -1.30 10.03 5.36
N ASP A 5 -2.56 10.26 5.72
CA ASP A 5 -3.70 9.69 5.00
C ASP A 5 -3.80 10.29 3.59
N ALA A 6 -3.66 11.61 3.44
CA ALA A 6 -3.65 12.24 2.12
C ALA A 6 -2.53 11.68 1.22
N LEU A 7 -1.30 11.61 1.72
CA LEU A 7 -0.16 11.09 0.96
C LEU A 7 -0.31 9.61 0.60
N ALA A 8 -0.79 8.79 1.54
CA ALA A 8 -0.99 7.37 1.29
C ALA A 8 -2.14 7.14 0.30
N ARG A 9 -3.18 7.98 0.31
CA ARG A 9 -4.24 7.96 -0.70
C ARG A 9 -3.71 8.30 -2.09
N ASP A 10 -2.94 9.39 -2.22
CA ASP A 10 -2.35 9.81 -3.50
C ASP A 10 -1.41 8.73 -4.07
N ALA A 11 -0.63 8.09 -3.20
CA ALA A 11 0.22 6.98 -3.59
C ALA A 11 -0.61 5.77 -4.05
N VAL A 12 -1.64 5.36 -3.30
CA VAL A 12 -2.54 4.26 -3.68
C VAL A 12 -3.20 4.50 -5.05
N GLU A 13 -3.68 5.71 -5.31
CA GLU A 13 -4.27 6.06 -6.61
C GLU A 13 -3.24 5.95 -7.75
N SER A 14 -1.96 6.19 -7.50
CA SER A 14 -0.88 6.03 -8.51
C SER A 14 -0.64 4.57 -8.91
N PHE A 15 -0.99 3.62 -8.04
CA PHE A 15 -0.92 2.18 -8.32
C PHE A 15 -2.22 1.59 -8.85
N ARG A 16 -3.31 2.36 -8.82
CA ARG A 16 -4.62 1.86 -9.21
C ARG A 16 -4.59 1.41 -10.67
N ASP A 17 -5.12 0.23 -10.92
CA ASP A 17 -5.20 -0.41 -12.24
C ASP A 17 -3.85 -0.74 -12.92
N ARG A 18 -2.73 -0.65 -12.18
CA ARG A 18 -1.42 -1.11 -12.64
C ARG A 18 -1.32 -2.63 -12.54
N ALA A 19 -1.30 -3.30 -13.68
CA ALA A 19 -1.22 -4.76 -13.76
C ALA A 19 0.10 -5.34 -13.22
N ASP A 20 1.17 -4.54 -13.20
CA ASP A 20 2.49 -4.89 -12.69
C ASP A 20 2.67 -4.60 -11.19
N ALA A 21 1.70 -3.94 -10.55
CA ALA A 21 1.72 -3.70 -9.11
C ALA A 21 1.16 -4.91 -8.34
N PRO A 22 1.72 -5.25 -7.17
CA PRO A 22 1.26 -6.39 -6.39
C PRO A 22 -0.13 -6.14 -5.81
N ALA A 23 -0.97 -7.17 -5.77
CA ALA A 23 -2.30 -7.09 -5.16
C ALA A 23 -2.19 -7.06 -3.63
N VAL A 24 -2.17 -5.87 -3.03
CA VAL A 24 -2.00 -5.67 -1.58
C VAL A 24 -3.14 -4.83 -1.03
N ARG A 25 -3.81 -5.32 0.00
CA ARG A 25 -4.79 -4.55 0.79
C ARG A 25 -4.11 -3.90 1.97
N LEU A 26 -4.26 -2.60 2.13
CA LEU A 26 -3.68 -1.83 3.22
C LEU A 26 -4.62 -1.85 4.44
N ALA A 27 -4.09 -2.23 5.60
CA ALA A 27 -4.83 -2.30 6.84
C ALA A 27 -4.01 -1.65 7.96
N PRO A 28 -4.00 -0.32 8.09
CA PRO A 28 -3.23 0.32 9.14
C PRO A 28 -3.77 -0.02 10.54
N ARG A 29 -2.87 -0.25 11.50
CA ARG A 29 -3.25 -0.59 12.89
C ARG A 29 -3.64 0.61 13.75
N ASP A 30 -3.12 1.79 13.41
CA ASP A 30 -3.17 3.00 14.22
C ASP A 30 -4.26 3.98 13.77
N ARG A 31 -5.04 3.63 12.74
CA ARG A 31 -6.13 4.46 12.18
C ARG A 31 -7.08 3.64 11.32
N ALA A 32 -8.24 4.22 10.99
CA ALA A 32 -9.20 3.60 10.08
C ALA A 32 -8.95 4.08 8.66
N TRP A 33 -8.51 3.19 7.77
CA TRP A 33 -8.61 3.37 6.32
C TRP A 33 -9.77 2.50 5.80
N ASP A 34 -10.51 3.01 4.81
CA ASP A 34 -11.63 2.28 4.21
C ASP A 34 -11.17 1.02 3.45
N GLU A 35 -12.08 0.08 3.20
CA GLU A 35 -11.80 -1.18 2.49
C GLU A 35 -11.26 -0.99 1.05
N GLY A 36 -11.28 0.23 0.52
CA GLY A 36 -10.80 0.59 -0.81
C GLY A 36 -9.29 0.82 -0.94
N TRP A 37 -8.52 0.75 0.15
CA TRP A 37 -7.09 1.06 0.11
C TRP A 37 -6.28 -0.17 -0.32
N ALA A 38 -6.03 -0.27 -1.62
CA ALA A 38 -5.32 -1.40 -2.20
C ALA A 38 -4.39 -0.98 -3.35
N VAL A 39 -3.24 -1.63 -3.41
CA VAL A 39 -2.26 -1.56 -4.50
C VAL A 39 -2.59 -2.66 -5.51
N GLY A 40 -2.42 -2.36 -6.80
CA GLY A 40 -2.58 -3.33 -7.88
C GLY A 40 -4.03 -3.73 -8.18
N PRO A 41 -4.23 -4.75 -9.05
CA PRO A 41 -5.54 -5.16 -9.50
C PRO A 41 -6.37 -5.75 -8.35
N ARG A 42 -7.60 -5.23 -8.17
CA ARG A 42 -8.50 -5.63 -7.08
C ARG A 42 -9.20 -6.98 -7.31
N GLN A 43 -9.28 -7.46 -8.55
CA GLN A 43 -10.05 -8.64 -8.92
C GLN A 43 -9.16 -9.87 -9.19
N GLY A 44 -9.50 -11.00 -8.55
CA GLY A 44 -9.02 -12.33 -8.92
C GLY A 44 -7.69 -12.79 -8.31
N ALA A 45 -6.89 -11.89 -7.74
CA ALA A 45 -5.66 -12.23 -7.04
C ALA A 45 -5.89 -12.32 -5.51
N ALA A 46 -5.26 -13.30 -4.84
CA ALA A 46 -5.21 -13.34 -3.38
C ALA A 46 -4.49 -12.08 -2.89
N GLN A 47 -5.21 -11.20 -2.18
CA GLN A 47 -4.63 -9.97 -1.67
C GLN A 47 -3.80 -10.25 -0.41
N VAL A 48 -2.54 -9.83 -0.42
CA VAL A 48 -1.74 -9.75 0.81
C VAL A 48 -2.33 -8.64 1.67
N VAL A 49 -2.62 -8.92 2.94
CA VAL A 49 -3.11 -7.90 3.87
C VAL A 49 -1.91 -7.29 4.61
N ALA A 50 -1.62 -6.03 4.31
CA ALA A 50 -0.55 -5.27 4.93
C ALA A 50 -1.03 -4.65 6.26
N ASP A 51 -0.94 -5.47 7.32
CA ASP A 51 -1.33 -5.09 8.68
C ASP A 51 -0.15 -4.47 9.45
N ARG A 52 0.05 -3.15 9.31
CA ARG A 52 1.22 -2.39 9.83
C ARG A 52 0.81 -0.97 10.26
N PRO A 53 1.65 -0.21 11.00
CA PRO A 53 1.43 1.22 11.20
C PRO A 53 1.34 1.98 9.86
N ALA A 54 0.49 3.01 9.79
CA ALA A 54 0.29 3.75 8.54
C ALA A 54 1.56 4.44 8.01
N ALA A 55 2.49 4.82 8.89
CA ALA A 55 3.78 5.38 8.50
C ALA A 55 4.65 4.35 7.75
N ASP A 56 4.62 3.08 8.18
CA ASP A 56 5.35 2.00 7.52
C ASP A 56 4.73 1.68 6.16
N LEU A 57 3.40 1.65 6.09
CA LEU A 57 2.66 1.47 4.84
C LEU A 57 2.95 2.60 3.84
N LEU A 58 2.96 3.85 4.30
CA LEU A 58 3.34 5.00 3.47
C LEU A 58 4.80 4.92 3.03
N GLY A 59 5.72 4.58 3.95
CA GLY A 59 7.13 4.41 3.62
C GLY A 59 7.35 3.32 2.57
N TRP A 60 6.63 2.20 2.67
CA TRP A 60 6.61 1.15 1.65
C TRP A 60 6.05 1.66 0.31
N LEU A 61 4.88 2.31 0.31
CA LEU A 61 4.25 2.90 -0.88
C LEU A 61 5.18 3.88 -1.62
N LEU A 62 6.06 4.57 -0.89
CA LEU A 62 7.02 5.53 -1.43
C LEU A 62 8.39 4.92 -1.76
N GLY A 63 8.57 3.60 -1.62
CA GLY A 63 9.85 2.92 -1.83
C GLY A 63 10.94 3.32 -0.82
N ARG A 64 10.56 3.90 0.33
CA ARG A 64 11.46 4.39 1.39
C ARG A 64 11.66 3.39 2.52
N THR A 65 10.83 2.37 2.60
CA THR A 65 10.96 1.27 3.57
C THR A 65 11.24 -0.04 2.84
N ASP A 66 12.18 -0.81 3.37
CA ASP A 66 12.50 -2.14 2.83
C ASP A 66 11.27 -3.06 2.93
N PRO A 67 10.73 -3.56 1.79
CA PRO A 67 9.59 -4.47 1.79
C PRO A 67 9.86 -5.77 2.56
N ALA A 68 11.11 -6.27 2.59
CA ALA A 68 11.45 -7.49 3.33
C ALA A 68 11.32 -7.30 4.85
N ALA A 69 11.65 -6.10 5.35
CA ALA A 69 11.48 -5.76 6.77
C ALA A 69 10.00 -5.70 7.19
N LEU A 70 9.09 -5.50 6.23
CA LEU A 70 7.65 -5.43 6.46
C LEU A 70 6.90 -6.72 6.09
N ASP A 71 7.57 -7.71 5.51
CA ASP A 71 6.94 -8.90 4.90
C ASP A 71 5.89 -8.52 3.83
N LEU A 72 6.26 -7.58 2.97
CA LEU A 72 5.43 -7.11 1.85
C LEU A 72 6.12 -7.39 0.51
N PRO A 73 5.36 -7.52 -0.59
CA PRO A 73 5.97 -7.64 -1.90
C PRO A 73 6.71 -6.34 -2.28
N PRO A 74 7.78 -6.42 -3.07
CA PRO A 74 8.43 -5.24 -3.61
C PRO A 74 7.48 -4.49 -4.54
N LEU A 75 7.56 -3.16 -4.52
CA LEU A 75 6.87 -2.31 -5.48
C LEU A 75 7.71 -2.14 -6.75
N PRO A 76 7.09 -1.86 -7.90
CA PRO A 76 7.80 -1.58 -9.13
C PRO A 76 8.76 -0.38 -9.02
N PRO A 77 9.87 -0.36 -9.78
CA PRO A 77 10.94 0.64 -9.64
C PRO A 77 10.65 2.00 -10.28
N TRP A 78 9.48 2.20 -10.89
CA TRP A 78 9.11 3.44 -11.59
C TRP A 78 8.57 4.55 -10.67
N LEU A 79 8.67 4.31 -9.36
CA LEU A 79 8.22 5.20 -8.30
C LEU A 79 9.31 6.18 -7.89
#